data_AF-A0A503XFR1-F1
#
_entry.id   AF-A0A503XFR1-F1
#
_cell.length_a   1.000
_cell.length_b   1.000
_cell.length_c   1.000
_cell.angle_alpha   90.00
_cell.angle_beta   90.00
_cell.angle_gamma   90.00
#
_symmetry.space_group_name_H-M   'P 1'
#
loop_
_entity.id
_entity.type
_entity.pdbx_description
1 polymer ?
#
loop_
_entity_poly.entity_id
_entity_poly.type
_entity_poly.pdbx_seq_one_letter_code
_entity_poly.pdbx_strand_id
1 'polypeptide(L)'
;MKSHTLEQLHAIAEVDTVCPTMTRNQRLERWASLLERHPERRLGALPGTEYMSPDMRENAYCVQSPISVAFEDPILRAQGLEGDTYGEAKRFFELSNWQLHNIVCDCHVGATMKAGWVAVRVRAAMGEGFNIFARLRALLGR
;
A
#
# COMPACT_ATOMS: atom_id res chain seq x y z
N MET A 1 -56.86 15.96 -18.88
CA MET A 1 -55.67 15.91 -18.00
C MET A 1 -54.44 15.90 -18.87
N LYS A 2 -53.51 16.83 -18.60
CA LYS A 2 -52.26 17.02 -19.34
C LYS A 2 -51.18 16.13 -18.72
N SER A 3 -50.42 15.42 -19.55
CA SER A 3 -49.11 14.88 -19.18
C SER A 3 -48.15 15.26 -20.31
N HIS A 4 -47.53 16.41 -20.13
CA HIS A 4 -46.43 16.88 -20.97
C HIS A 4 -45.15 16.06 -20.68
N THR A 5 -44.22 16.13 -21.64
CA THR A 5 -42.76 15.93 -21.51
C THR A 5 -42.26 14.51 -21.24
N LEU A 6 -42.06 13.76 -22.33
CA LEU A 6 -41.11 12.65 -22.46
C LEU A 6 -39.68 13.14 -22.80
N GLU A 7 -39.44 14.44 -22.61
CA GLU A 7 -38.15 15.10 -22.73
C GLU A 7 -37.73 15.48 -21.31
N GLN A 8 -36.48 15.18 -20.94
CA GLN A 8 -35.83 15.42 -19.63
C GLN A 8 -35.83 14.23 -18.64
N LEU A 9 -35.17 13.15 -19.03
CA LEU A 9 -34.23 12.51 -18.10
C LEU A 9 -32.84 13.08 -18.40
N HIS A 10 -32.58 14.19 -17.72
CA HIS A 10 -31.36 14.98 -17.76
C HIS A 10 -30.12 14.17 -17.37
N ALA A 11 -29.04 14.48 -18.09
CA ALA A 11 -27.66 14.52 -17.63
C ALA A 11 -27.07 13.21 -17.08
N ILE A 12 -26.47 12.45 -18.00
CA ILE A 12 -25.27 11.65 -17.70
C ILE A 12 -24.23 12.67 -17.23
N ALA A 13 -24.07 12.80 -15.92
CA ALA A 13 -22.94 13.51 -15.37
C ALA A 13 -21.70 12.71 -15.75
N GLU A 14 -21.00 13.16 -16.78
CA GLU A 14 -19.55 12.98 -16.88
C GLU A 14 -18.95 13.64 -15.65
N VAL A 15 -18.94 12.91 -14.53
CA VAL A 15 -18.09 13.26 -13.42
C VAL A 15 -16.70 12.91 -13.91
N ASP A 16 -16.04 13.91 -14.48
CA ASP A 16 -14.60 13.93 -14.62
C ASP A 16 -14.05 13.82 -13.19
N THR A 17 -13.94 12.58 -12.70
CA THR A 17 -13.48 12.29 -11.35
C THR A 17 -11.99 12.54 -11.34
N VAL A 18 -11.62 13.82 -11.25
CA VAL A 18 -10.28 14.24 -10.85
C VAL A 18 -10.11 13.72 -9.42
N CYS A 19 -9.64 12.48 -9.28
CA CYS A 19 -9.29 11.93 -7.99
C CYS A 19 -8.13 12.78 -7.49
N PRO A 20 -8.28 13.54 -6.39
CA PRO A 20 -7.21 14.42 -5.93
C PRO A 20 -5.95 13.59 -5.73
N THR A 21 -4.81 14.09 -6.21
CA THR A 21 -3.53 13.40 -6.06
C THR A 21 -3.27 13.13 -4.58
N MET A 22 -3.10 11.86 -4.23
CA MET A 22 -2.85 11.43 -2.86
C MET A 22 -1.38 11.62 -2.52
N THR A 23 -1.11 12.20 -1.34
CA THR A 23 0.22 12.20 -0.75
C THR A 23 0.66 10.76 -0.40
N ARG A 24 1.97 10.55 -0.25
CA ARG A 24 2.55 9.30 0.27
C ARG A 24 1.80 8.75 1.48
N ASN A 25 1.57 9.58 2.49
CA ASN A 25 0.92 9.15 3.73
C ASN A 25 -0.55 8.78 3.53
N GLN A 26 -1.28 9.49 2.66
CA GLN A 26 -2.65 9.10 2.32
C GLN A 26 -2.69 7.75 1.59
N ARG A 27 -1.72 7.47 0.70
CA ARG A 27 -1.62 6.17 0.02
C ARG A 27 -1.38 5.03 1.01
N LEU A 28 -0.44 5.21 1.94
CA LEU A 28 -0.16 4.25 3.01
C LEU A 28 -1.33 4.06 3.97
N GLU A 29 -1.99 5.14 4.37
CA GLU A 29 -3.19 5.10 5.22
C GLU A 29 -4.31 4.28 4.58
N ARG A 30 -4.52 4.49 3.29
CA ARG A 30 -5.50 3.73 2.52
C ARG A 30 -5.13 2.25 2.44
N TRP A 31 -3.86 1.93 2.20
CA TRP A 31 -3.39 0.53 2.20
C TRP A 31 -3.60 -0.15 3.56
N ALA A 32 -3.23 0.53 4.66
CA ALA A 32 -3.48 0.01 6.01
C ALA A 32 -4.99 -0.22 6.25
N SER A 33 -5.83 0.73 5.86
CA SER A 33 -7.29 0.63 5.98
C SER A 33 -7.88 -0.54 5.19
N LEU A 34 -7.33 -0.87 4.01
CA LEU A 34 -7.75 -2.02 3.21
C LEU A 34 -7.44 -3.34 3.92
N LEU A 35 -6.26 -3.45 4.52
CA LEU A 35 -5.82 -4.63 5.28
C LEU A 35 -6.66 -4.81 6.56
N GLU A 36 -7.06 -3.71 7.20
CA GLU A 36 -7.89 -3.70 8.42
C GLU A 36 -9.34 -4.12 8.20
N ARG A 37 -9.83 -4.17 6.94
CA ARG A 37 -11.19 -4.68 6.66
C ARG A 37 -11.36 -6.15 7.02
N HIS A 38 -10.29 -6.94 6.87
CA HIS A 38 -10.27 -8.37 7.17
C HIS A 38 -8.96 -8.73 7.90
N PRO A 39 -8.76 -8.29 9.15
CA PRO A 39 -7.46 -8.34 9.81
C PRO A 39 -6.93 -9.77 10.05
N GLU A 40 -7.83 -10.75 10.14
CA GLU A 40 -7.49 -12.16 10.30
C GLU A 40 -7.19 -12.89 8.98
N ARG A 41 -7.40 -12.25 7.82
CA ARG A 41 -7.06 -12.82 6.51
C ARG A 41 -5.55 -13.11 6.47
N ARG A 42 -5.20 -14.34 6.06
CA ARG A 42 -3.81 -14.74 5.83
C ARG A 42 -3.40 -14.34 4.42
N LEU A 43 -2.31 -13.60 4.31
CA LEU A 43 -1.73 -13.12 3.07
C LEU A 43 -0.37 -13.79 2.85
N GLY A 44 -0.01 -14.05 1.59
CA GLY A 44 1.28 -14.62 1.24
C GLY A 44 2.42 -13.66 1.56
N ALA A 45 3.42 -14.14 2.30
CA ALA A 45 4.65 -13.39 2.52
C ALA A 45 5.61 -13.54 1.34
N LEU A 46 6.38 -12.51 1.03
CA LEU A 46 7.39 -12.59 -0.01
C LEU A 46 8.63 -13.30 0.56
N PRO A 47 9.07 -14.42 -0.04
CA PRO A 47 10.13 -15.23 0.52
C PRO A 47 11.50 -14.57 0.33
N GLY A 48 12.27 -14.45 1.41
CA GLY A 48 13.70 -14.16 1.34
C GLY A 48 14.06 -12.83 0.70
N THR A 49 13.19 -11.82 0.81
CA THR A 49 13.47 -10.49 0.23
C THR A 49 14.78 -9.90 0.78
N GLU A 50 15.20 -10.27 1.99
CA GLU A 50 16.49 -9.91 2.61
C GLU A 50 17.71 -10.41 1.83
N TYR A 51 17.61 -11.56 1.16
CA TYR A 51 18.74 -12.22 0.48
C TYR A 51 18.72 -12.00 -1.04
N MET A 52 17.61 -11.51 -1.59
CA MET A 52 17.48 -11.23 -3.01
C MET A 52 18.47 -10.15 -3.47
N SER A 53 19.04 -10.35 -4.67
CA SER A 53 19.72 -9.29 -5.39
C SER A 53 18.74 -8.15 -5.71
N PRO A 54 19.23 -6.92 -5.98
CA PRO A 54 18.35 -5.80 -6.32
C PRO A 54 17.37 -6.10 -7.45
N ASP A 55 17.84 -6.71 -8.55
CA ASP A 55 16.99 -7.02 -9.71
C ASP A 55 15.95 -8.12 -9.42
N MET A 56 16.34 -9.16 -8.67
CA MET A 56 15.39 -10.20 -8.25
C MET A 56 14.35 -9.63 -7.30
N ARG A 57 14.77 -8.76 -6.37
CA ARG A 57 13.87 -8.12 -5.43
C ARG A 57 12.89 -7.19 -6.14
N GLU A 58 13.33 -6.43 -7.14
CA GLU A 58 12.46 -5.52 -7.88
C GLU A 58 11.28 -6.26 -8.56
N ASN A 59 11.55 -7.47 -9.07
CA ASN A 59 10.57 -8.31 -9.75
C ASN A 59 9.86 -9.31 -8.81
N ALA A 60 10.17 -9.29 -7.51
CA ALA A 60 9.60 -10.23 -6.57
C ALA A 60 8.09 -10.06 -6.47
N TYR A 61 7.39 -11.20 -6.50
CA TYR A 61 5.95 -11.28 -6.52
C TYR A 61 5.50 -12.46 -5.65
N CYS A 62 4.33 -12.32 -5.02
CA CYS A 62 3.67 -13.42 -4.32
C CYS A 62 2.16 -13.29 -4.50
N VAL A 63 1.50 -14.42 -4.73
CA VAL A 63 0.04 -14.49 -4.91
C VAL A 63 -0.65 -14.14 -3.59
N GLN A 64 -1.73 -13.35 -3.66
CA GLN A 64 -2.54 -12.96 -2.49
C GLN A 64 -1.67 -12.33 -1.38
N SER A 65 -0.70 -11.50 -1.77
CA SER A 65 0.22 -10.82 -0.86
C SER A 65 -0.40 -9.54 -0.28
N PRO A 66 0.24 -8.93 0.74
CA PRO A 66 -0.06 -7.55 1.14
C PRO A 66 -0.13 -6.56 -0.02
N ILE A 67 0.75 -6.72 -1.02
CA ILE A 67 0.82 -5.81 -2.17
C ILE A 67 -0.37 -6.05 -3.08
N SER A 68 -0.79 -7.31 -3.28
CA SER A 68 -1.99 -7.64 -4.05
C SER A 68 -3.24 -6.97 -3.45
N VAL A 69 -3.35 -6.86 -2.12
CA VAL A 69 -4.46 -6.13 -1.47
C VAL A 69 -4.47 -4.64 -1.83
N ALA A 70 -3.30 -4.01 -1.95
CA ALA A 70 -3.21 -2.63 -2.42
C ALA A 70 -3.59 -2.52 -3.90
N PHE A 71 -3.08 -3.42 -4.74
CA PHE A 71 -3.33 -3.41 -6.18
C PHE A 71 -4.78 -3.74 -6.55
N GLU A 72 -5.48 -4.55 -5.77
CA GLU A 72 -6.91 -4.83 -5.94
C GLU A 72 -7.78 -3.57 -5.71
N ASP A 73 -7.25 -2.52 -5.09
CA ASP A 73 -8.00 -1.29 -4.84
C ASP A 73 -8.02 -0.34 -6.06
N PRO A 74 -9.20 -0.01 -6.60
CA PRO A 74 -9.31 0.80 -7.82
C PRO A 74 -8.84 2.24 -7.63
N ILE A 75 -8.90 2.78 -6.40
CA ILE A 75 -8.43 4.14 -6.12
C ILE A 75 -6.91 4.19 -6.11
N LEU A 76 -6.23 3.24 -5.47
CA LEU A 76 -4.75 3.18 -5.52
C LEU A 76 -4.24 2.96 -6.94
N ARG A 77 -4.94 2.16 -7.77
CA ARG A 77 -4.64 2.03 -9.20
C ARG A 77 -4.85 3.34 -9.96
N ALA A 78 -5.94 4.05 -9.73
CA ALA A 78 -6.19 5.36 -10.34
C ALA A 78 -5.15 6.41 -9.91
N GLN A 79 -4.49 6.23 -8.77
CA GLN A 79 -3.38 7.06 -8.31
C GLN A 79 -2.02 6.66 -8.89
N GLY A 80 -1.96 5.62 -9.73
CA GLY A 80 -0.75 5.19 -10.44
C GLY A 80 -0.06 3.95 -9.88
N LEU A 81 -0.75 3.08 -9.13
CA LEU A 81 -0.21 1.75 -8.78
C LEU A 81 -0.41 0.79 -9.96
N GLU A 82 0.67 0.43 -10.66
CA GLU A 82 0.59 -0.27 -11.95
C GLU A 82 0.64 -1.80 -11.83
N GLY A 83 0.99 -2.33 -10.66
CA GLY A 83 1.13 -3.76 -10.41
C GLY A 83 1.37 -4.08 -8.95
N ASP A 84 1.55 -5.37 -8.64
CA ASP A 84 1.74 -5.88 -7.29
C ASP A 84 3.10 -6.57 -7.07
N THR A 85 4.11 -6.14 -7.81
CA THR A 85 5.51 -6.50 -7.54
C THR A 85 6.08 -5.68 -6.39
N TYR A 86 7.12 -6.20 -5.76
CA TYR A 86 7.86 -5.49 -4.72
C TYR A 86 8.41 -4.14 -5.23
N GLY A 87 9.01 -4.12 -6.42
CA GLY A 87 9.56 -2.90 -7.00
C GLY A 87 8.50 -1.83 -7.25
N GLU A 88 7.35 -2.25 -7.75
CA GLU A 88 6.22 -1.35 -8.00
C GLU A 88 5.66 -0.77 -6.69
N ALA A 89 5.43 -1.61 -5.68
CA ALA A 89 5.00 -1.14 -4.37
C ALA A 89 6.02 -0.18 -3.74
N LYS A 90 7.32 -0.47 -3.88
CA LYS A 90 8.41 0.37 -3.36
C LYS A 90 8.35 1.78 -3.95
N ARG A 91 8.24 1.87 -5.29
CA ARG A 91 8.18 3.16 -6.00
C ARG A 91 6.88 3.90 -5.69
N PHE A 92 5.74 3.22 -5.83
CA PHE A 92 4.43 3.83 -5.64
C PHE A 92 4.21 4.35 -4.22
N PHE A 93 4.55 3.56 -3.19
CA PHE A 93 4.38 4.00 -1.80
C PHE A 93 5.56 4.81 -1.26
N GLU A 94 6.58 5.09 -2.09
CA GLU A 94 7.80 5.78 -1.71
C GLU A 94 8.41 5.17 -0.42
N LEU A 95 8.56 3.84 -0.44
CA LEU A 95 9.12 3.08 0.66
C LEU A 95 10.60 2.80 0.39
N SER A 96 11.41 2.84 1.44
CA SER A 96 12.75 2.23 1.38
C SER A 96 12.64 0.71 1.31
N ASN A 97 13.69 0.05 0.79
CA ASN A 97 13.78 -1.42 0.84
C ASN A 97 13.57 -1.95 2.26
N TRP A 98 14.11 -1.27 3.27
CA TRP A 98 13.98 -1.68 4.67
C TRP A 98 12.53 -1.59 5.16
N GLN A 99 11.82 -0.50 4.84
CA GLN A 99 10.40 -0.36 5.20
C GLN A 99 9.55 -1.43 4.52
N LEU A 100 9.71 -1.63 3.21
CA LEU A 100 8.90 -2.61 2.49
C LEU A 100 9.22 -4.04 2.92
N HIS A 101 10.50 -4.36 3.14
CA HIS A 101 10.94 -5.64 3.74
C HIS A 101 10.20 -5.93 5.05
N ASN A 102 10.17 -4.95 5.98
CA ASN A 102 9.48 -5.10 7.26
C ASN A 102 7.96 -5.28 7.16
N ILE A 103 7.37 -4.93 6.02
CA ILE A 103 5.93 -5.07 5.76
C ILE A 103 5.62 -6.44 5.16
N VAL A 104 6.46 -6.95 4.24
CA VAL A 104 6.07 -8.06 3.36
C VAL A 104 6.92 -9.34 3.47
N CYS A 105 8.06 -9.31 4.18
CA CYS A 105 8.96 -10.46 4.17
C CYS A 105 8.51 -11.60 5.09
N ASP A 106 8.76 -12.83 4.66
CA ASP A 106 8.49 -14.06 5.42
C ASP A 106 9.40 -14.23 6.65
N CYS A 107 10.57 -13.59 6.68
CA CYS A 107 11.52 -13.67 7.80
C CYS A 107 10.92 -13.28 9.17
N HIS A 108 9.80 -12.52 9.19
CA HIS A 108 9.14 -12.08 10.41
C HIS A 108 8.05 -13.01 10.93
N VAL A 109 7.44 -13.82 10.05
CA VAL A 109 6.12 -14.44 10.29
C VAL A 109 5.95 -15.82 9.60
N GLY A 110 6.94 -16.25 8.83
CA GLY A 110 6.88 -17.42 7.96
C GLY A 110 6.10 -17.15 6.67
N ALA A 111 5.69 -18.22 5.99
CA ALA A 111 5.10 -18.16 4.64
C ALA A 111 3.82 -17.31 4.51
N THR A 112 3.14 -17.00 5.60
CA THR A 112 1.90 -16.20 5.58
C THR A 112 1.85 -15.22 6.75
N MET A 113 1.17 -14.09 6.56
CA MET A 113 0.98 -13.05 7.57
C MET A 113 -0.49 -12.66 7.72
N LYS A 114 -0.90 -12.28 8.94
CA LYS A 114 -2.24 -11.71 9.17
C LYS A 114 -2.31 -10.29 8.62
N ALA A 115 -3.35 -9.95 7.87
CA ALA A 115 -3.53 -8.61 7.31
C ALA A 115 -3.46 -7.50 8.36
N GLY A 116 -4.01 -7.72 9.57
CA GLY A 116 -3.94 -6.74 10.66
C GLY A 116 -2.51 -6.47 11.14
N TRP A 117 -1.64 -7.49 11.17
CA TRP A 117 -0.21 -7.30 11.50
C TRP A 117 0.48 -6.44 10.44
N VAL A 118 0.15 -6.66 9.17
CA VAL A 118 0.67 -5.88 8.05
C VAL A 118 0.22 -4.42 8.13
N ALA A 119 -1.05 -4.18 8.45
CA ALA A 119 -1.57 -2.82 8.60
C ALA A 119 -0.78 -2.02 9.65
N VAL A 120 -0.44 -2.64 10.79
CA VAL A 120 0.42 -2.03 11.82
C VAL A 120 1.80 -1.67 11.25
N ARG A 121 2.41 -2.54 10.43
CA ARG A 121 3.70 -2.27 9.78
C ARG A 121 3.63 -1.15 8.75
N VAL A 122 2.56 -1.10 7.95
CA VAL A 122 2.31 -0.02 6.98
C VAL A 122 2.20 1.32 7.70
N ARG A 123 1.41 1.38 8.79
CA ARG A 123 1.28 2.59 9.62
C ARG A 123 2.60 3.01 10.26
N ALA A 124 3.40 2.05 10.72
CA ALA A 124 4.74 2.34 11.25
C ALA A 124 5.69 2.94 10.19
N ALA A 125 5.47 2.68 8.90
CA ALA A 125 6.23 3.27 7.80
C ALA A 125 5.77 4.69 7.40
N MET A 126 4.65 5.18 7.95
CA MET A 126 4.15 6.55 7.74
C MET A 126 4.87 7.58 8.62
N GLY A 127 5.29 7.18 9.82
CA GLY A 127 6.15 8.02 10.65
C GLY A 127 7.53 8.14 10.01
N GLU A 128 8.17 9.30 10.16
CA GLU A 128 9.61 9.42 9.92
C GLU A 128 10.30 8.31 10.69
N GLY A 129 10.88 7.37 9.93
CA GLY A 129 11.15 6.03 10.38
C GLY A 129 11.83 6.06 11.74
N PHE A 130 11.31 5.26 12.68
CA PHE A 130 12.10 4.65 13.73
C PHE A 130 13.28 5.53 14.13
N ASN A 131 12.98 6.67 14.79
CA ASN A 131 13.89 7.80 14.98
C ASN A 131 15.04 7.49 15.95
N ILE A 132 15.50 6.23 16.01
CA ILE A 132 16.66 5.82 16.81
C ILE A 132 17.88 6.60 16.36
N PHE A 133 18.06 6.82 15.05
CA PHE A 133 19.25 7.52 14.54
C PHE A 133 19.23 9.03 14.82
N ALA A 134 18.09 9.74 14.72
CA ALA A 134 18.07 11.15 15.13
C ALA A 134 18.08 11.32 16.66
N ARG A 135 17.48 10.39 17.42
CA ARG A 135 17.59 10.37 18.89
C ARG A 135 19.01 10.05 19.38
N LEU A 136 19.73 9.12 18.72
CA LEU A 136 21.14 8.83 18.99
C LEU A 136 22.04 10.02 18.67
N ARG A 137 21.76 10.74 17.56
CA ARG A 137 22.51 11.95 17.20
C ARG A 137 22.25 13.11 18.17
N ALA A 138 21.05 13.20 18.75
CA ALA A 138 20.73 14.16 19.81
C ALA A 138 21.36 13.80 21.18
N LEU A 139 21.69 12.52 21.41
CA LEU A 139 22.36 12.05 22.63
C LEU A 139 23.90 12.13 22.57
N LEU A 140 24.48 12.11 21.38
CA LEU A 140 25.93 12.17 21.15
C LEU A 140 26.44 13.58 20.75
N GLY A 141 25.55 14.58 20.73
CA GLY A 141 25.84 15.95 20.30
C GLY A 141 25.80 16.98 21.43
N ARG A 142 26.41 16.71 22.58
CA ARG A 142 26.63 17.70 23.65
C ARG A 142 28.06 17.64 24.16
#